data_AF-A0A358L7L3-F1
#
_entry.id   AF-A0A358L7L3-F1
#
_cell.length_a   1.000
_cell.length_b   1.000
_cell.length_c   1.000
_cell.angle_alpha   90.00
_cell.angle_beta   90.00
_cell.angle_gamma   90.00
#
_symmetry.space_group_name_H-M   'P 1'
#
loop_
_entity.id
_entity.type
_entity.pdbx_description
1 polymer ?
#
loop_
_entity_poly.entity_id
_entity_poly.type
_entity_poly.pdbx_seq_one_letter_code
_entity_poly.pdbx_strand_id
1 'polypeptide(L)'
;MSGDSEEEKTESATPHRLEKAREEGQVPRSRELTSVLMLVAGLGILWMGGESMARKIGKLLAQGLVFDHSVVSDTSQMLRLIGRLFVQAVYTLLPMMAGLVLVAIAAPMLLGGVLISGKAIKFDVGKMNPIKGLAKLVSAQTATELAKSILKAVLVGCVTWMYVSHNWPAMMRLMSESPYTALASSLNMIAMCCVLVVLGLSPMVGFDVFWQLYSYYKGLR
;
A
#
# COMPACT_ATOMS: atom_id res chain seq x y z
N MET A 1 32.75 -20.91 -30.02
CA MET A 1 33.92 -20.02 -30.17
C MET A 1 33.34 -18.62 -30.19
N SER A 2 33.48 -17.73 -29.21
CA SER A 2 34.46 -17.47 -28.16
C SER A 2 33.67 -16.66 -27.11
N GLY A 3 33.65 -17.04 -25.83
CA GLY A 3 34.72 -16.64 -24.92
C GLY A 3 34.66 -15.16 -24.55
N ASP A 4 33.47 -14.57 -24.38
CA ASP A 4 33.34 -13.27 -23.71
C ASP A 4 33.13 -13.57 -22.22
N SER A 5 34.25 -13.64 -21.53
CA SER A 5 34.32 -13.72 -20.08
C SER A 5 33.51 -12.57 -19.52
N GLU A 6 32.42 -12.89 -18.80
CA GLU A 6 31.82 -11.97 -17.83
C GLU A 6 32.87 -11.70 -16.75
N GLU A 7 33.81 -10.80 -17.05
CA GLU A 7 34.62 -10.13 -16.04
C GLU A 7 33.64 -9.37 -15.16
N GLU A 8 33.20 -10.01 -14.08
CA GLU A 8 32.50 -9.34 -12.99
C GLU A 8 33.41 -8.22 -12.50
N LYS A 9 33.16 -6.99 -12.97
CA LYS A 9 33.85 -5.80 -12.48
C LYS A 9 33.64 -5.72 -10.98
N THR A 10 34.70 -6.01 -10.24
CA THR A 10 34.72 -6.07 -8.78
C THR A 10 34.63 -4.68 -8.14
N GLU A 11 35.00 -3.64 -8.90
CA GLU A 11 34.98 -2.26 -8.42
C GLU A 11 33.58 -1.68 -8.26
N SER A 12 33.42 -0.75 -7.33
CA SER A 12 32.18 -0.02 -7.13
C SER A 12 31.94 0.98 -8.27
N ALA A 13 30.66 1.24 -8.58
CA ALA A 13 30.29 2.23 -9.58
C ALA A 13 30.87 3.61 -9.21
N THR A 14 31.53 4.28 -10.16
CA THR A 14 32.05 5.64 -9.95
C THR A 14 30.92 6.64 -9.67
N PRO A 15 31.15 7.67 -8.85
CA PRO A 15 30.12 8.65 -8.47
C PRO A 15 29.46 9.32 -9.69
N HIS A 16 30.22 9.53 -10.77
CA HIS A 16 29.70 10.08 -12.02
C HIS A 16 28.67 9.15 -12.73
N ARG A 17 28.82 7.83 -12.63
CA ARG A 17 27.85 6.87 -13.17
C ARG A 17 26.55 6.82 -12.36
N LEU A 18 26.67 6.92 -11.03
CA LEU A 18 25.52 7.02 -10.13
C LEU A 18 24.72 8.30 -10.39
N GLU A 19 25.42 9.42 -10.61
CA GLU A 19 24.81 10.71 -10.91
C GLU A 19 24.13 10.71 -12.29
N LYS A 20 24.76 10.08 -13.31
CA LYS A 20 24.15 9.92 -14.64
C LYS A 20 22.92 9.00 -14.64
N ALA A 21 22.96 7.87 -13.93
CA ALA A 21 21.81 6.98 -13.79
C ALA A 21 20.63 7.69 -13.09
N ARG A 22 20.96 8.50 -12.07
CA ARG A 22 20.02 9.40 -11.42
C ARG A 22 19.48 10.45 -12.39
N GLU A 23 20.29 11.15 -13.18
CA GLU A 23 19.80 12.09 -14.20
C GLU A 23 18.86 11.45 -15.23
N GLU A 24 19.11 10.19 -15.58
CA GLU A 24 18.29 9.41 -16.52
C GLU A 24 16.99 8.88 -15.88
N GLY A 25 16.76 9.11 -14.58
CA GLY A 25 15.55 8.71 -13.86
C GLY A 25 15.58 7.26 -13.33
N GLN A 26 16.73 6.58 -13.39
CA GLN A 26 16.88 5.22 -12.89
C GLN A 26 17.20 5.24 -11.40
N VAL A 27 16.20 4.92 -10.59
CA VAL A 27 16.36 4.78 -9.13
C VAL A 27 15.80 3.43 -8.68
N PRO A 28 16.41 2.77 -7.69
CA PRO A 28 15.89 1.51 -7.15
C PRO A 28 14.52 1.75 -6.52
N ARG A 29 13.53 0.91 -6.85
CA ARG A 29 12.16 0.99 -6.34
C ARG A 29 11.59 -0.39 -6.07
N SER A 30 11.21 -0.64 -4.81
CA SER A 30 10.44 -1.83 -4.43
C SER A 30 8.97 -1.52 -4.33
N ARG A 31 8.19 -2.16 -5.21
CA ARG A 31 6.73 -2.16 -5.15
C ARG A 31 6.22 -2.89 -3.89
N GLU A 32 6.96 -3.90 -3.43
CA GLU A 32 6.61 -4.67 -2.25
C GLU A 32 6.78 -3.87 -0.97
N LEU A 33 7.89 -3.13 -0.85
CA LEU A 33 8.12 -2.22 0.28
C LEU A 33 7.02 -1.16 0.38
N THR A 34 6.67 -0.55 -0.75
CA THR A 34 5.59 0.45 -0.80
C THR A 34 4.26 -0.14 -0.32
N SER A 35 3.94 -1.36 -0.73
CA SER A 35 2.70 -2.05 -0.33
C SER A 35 2.67 -2.34 1.17
N VAL A 36 3.76 -2.86 1.74
CA VAL A 36 3.83 -3.15 3.19
C VAL A 36 3.81 -1.88 4.03
N LEU A 37 4.52 -0.82 3.62
CA LEU A 37 4.48 0.46 4.33
C LEU A 37 3.08 1.08 4.32
N MET A 38 2.35 0.98 3.20
CA MET A 38 0.94 1.40 3.12
C MET A 38 0.05 0.61 4.08
N LEU A 39 0.25 -0.70 4.19
CA LEU A 39 -0.49 -1.54 5.14
C LEU A 39 -0.17 -1.19 6.59
N VAL A 40 1.12 -1.03 6.94
CA VAL A 40 1.57 -0.63 8.28
C VAL A 40 0.98 0.72 8.66
N ALA A 41 1.07 1.71 7.76
CA ALA A 41 0.56 3.05 8.03
C ALA A 41 -0.96 3.07 8.14
N GLY A 42 -1.67 2.41 7.23
CA GLY A 42 -3.13 2.29 7.29
C GLY A 42 -3.59 1.66 8.59
N LEU A 43 -2.93 0.57 9.01
CA LEU A 43 -3.21 -0.11 10.26
C LEU A 43 -2.89 0.78 11.47
N GLY A 44 -1.75 1.47 11.48
CA GLY A 44 -1.36 2.38 12.56
C GLY A 44 -2.32 3.56 12.71
N ILE A 45 -2.74 4.16 11.60
CA ILE A 45 -3.73 5.25 11.58
C ILE A 45 -5.07 4.76 12.14
N LEU A 46 -5.54 3.58 11.70
CA LEU A 46 -6.78 2.99 12.19
C LEU A 46 -6.69 2.59 13.67
N TRP A 47 -5.53 2.11 14.12
CA TRP A 47 -5.32 1.74 15.52
C TRP A 47 -5.38 2.96 16.44
N MET A 48 -4.75 4.07 16.05
CA MET A 48 -4.70 5.29 16.86
C MET A 48 -5.98 6.15 16.75
N GLY A 49 -6.58 6.22 15.56
CA GLY A 49 -7.66 7.16 15.25
C GLY A 49 -8.99 6.53 14.85
N GLY A 50 -9.04 5.20 14.63
CA GLY A 50 -10.19 4.51 14.07
C GLY A 50 -11.45 4.60 14.93
N GLU A 51 -11.34 4.54 16.25
CA GLU A 51 -12.48 4.68 17.16
C GLU A 51 -13.13 6.09 17.05
N SER A 52 -12.30 7.14 17.03
CA SER A 52 -12.75 8.51 16.83
C SER A 52 -13.41 8.69 15.46
N MET A 53 -12.80 8.11 14.42
CA MET A 53 -13.32 8.14 13.05
C MET A 53 -14.67 7.43 12.94
N ALA A 54 -14.78 6.22 13.49
CA ALA A 54 -16.01 5.43 13.51
C ALA A 54 -17.16 6.17 14.22
N ARG A 55 -16.88 6.78 15.39
CA ARG A 55 -17.88 7.60 16.10
C ARG A 55 -18.34 8.80 15.28
N LYS A 56 -17.43 9.50 14.60
CA LYS A 56 -17.78 10.64 13.73
C LYS A 56 -18.64 10.20 12.56
N ILE A 57 -18.26 9.14 11.86
CA ILE A 57 -19.04 8.58 10.75
C ILE A 57 -20.43 8.12 11.24
N GLY A 58 -20.50 7.45 12.40
CA GLY A 58 -21.77 7.04 13.00
C GLY A 58 -22.69 8.23 13.31
N LYS A 59 -22.13 9.34 13.83
CA LYS A 59 -22.88 10.59 14.04
C LYS A 59 -23.37 11.20 12.73
N LEU A 60 -22.56 11.19 11.68
CA LEU A 60 -22.96 11.70 10.36
C LEU A 60 -24.10 10.87 9.77
N LEU A 61 -24.03 9.55 9.91
CA LEU A 61 -25.08 8.65 9.46
C LEU A 61 -26.38 8.88 10.24
N ALA A 62 -26.29 8.98 11.57
CA ALA A 62 -27.44 9.27 12.42
C ALA A 62 -28.09 10.62 12.04
N GLN A 63 -27.29 11.66 11.80
CA GLN A 63 -27.79 12.97 11.36
C GLN A 63 -28.43 12.93 9.97
N GLY A 64 -27.89 12.14 9.06
CA GLY A 64 -28.46 11.97 7.72
C GLY A 64 -29.76 11.16 7.69
N LEU A 65 -30.00 10.35 8.72
CA LEU A 65 -31.21 9.53 8.86
C LEU A 65 -32.32 10.19 9.70
N VAL A 66 -32.04 11.36 10.29
CA VAL A 66 -33.07 12.15 10.98
C VAL A 66 -33.72 13.08 9.97
N PHE A 67 -34.97 12.78 9.62
CA PHE A 67 -35.77 13.60 8.72
C PHE A 67 -36.67 14.53 9.53
N ASP A 68 -36.29 15.81 9.59
CA ASP A 68 -37.14 16.86 10.14
C ASP A 68 -38.12 17.36 9.07
N HIS A 69 -39.35 17.66 9.46
CA HIS A 69 -40.42 18.08 8.54
C HIS A 69 -40.05 19.38 7.79
N SER A 70 -39.25 20.24 8.43
CA SER A 70 -38.68 21.47 7.86
C SER A 70 -37.68 21.21 6.72
N VAL A 71 -36.93 20.11 6.79
CA VAL A 71 -35.94 19.71 5.78
C VAL A 71 -36.59 19.02 4.58
N VAL A 72 -37.68 18.28 4.81
CA VAL A 72 -38.43 17.59 3.74
C VAL A 72 -39.26 18.57 2.90
N SER A 73 -39.70 19.67 3.50
CA SER A 73 -40.55 20.68 2.84
C SER A 73 -39.78 21.72 2.03
N ASP A 74 -38.46 21.87 2.26
CA ASP A 74 -37.62 22.84 1.58
C ASP A 74 -36.37 22.18 0.98
N THR A 75 -36.36 22.01 -0.35
CA THR A 75 -35.24 21.43 -1.10
C THR A 75 -33.91 22.16 -0.85
N SER A 76 -33.94 23.48 -0.59
CA SER A 76 -32.74 24.27 -0.33
C SER A 76 -32.11 23.96 1.03
N GLN A 77 -32.92 23.57 2.02
CA GLN A 77 -32.44 23.13 3.34
C GLN A 77 -31.87 21.72 3.28
N MET A 78 -32.50 20.84 2.49
CA MET A 78 -31.99 19.50 2.21
C MET A 78 -30.60 19.55 1.55
N LEU A 79 -30.43 20.38 0.52
CA LEU A 79 -29.13 20.58 -0.15
C LEU A 79 -28.05 21.10 0.80
N ARG A 80 -28.40 22.06 1.68
CA ARG A 80 -27.48 22.58 2.70
C ARG A 80 -27.08 21.53 3.73
N LEU A 81 -28.02 20.69 4.16
CA LEU A 81 -27.74 19.58 5.07
C LEU A 81 -26.78 18.56 4.43
N ILE A 82 -27.07 18.13 3.20
CA ILE A 82 -26.21 17.20 2.45
C ILE A 82 -24.81 17.78 2.27
N GLY A 83 -24.71 19.05 1.88
CA GLY A 83 -23.41 19.74 1.73
C GLY A 83 -22.62 19.76 3.04
N ARG A 84 -23.27 20.05 4.17
CA ARG A 84 -22.64 20.03 5.49
C ARG A 84 -22.16 18.63 5.87
N LEU A 85 -22.99 17.61 5.68
CA LEU A 85 -22.64 16.21 5.98
C LEU A 85 -21.49 15.73 5.10
N PHE A 86 -21.49 16.11 3.81
CA PHE A 86 -20.40 15.79 2.88
C PHE A 86 -19.08 16.41 3.34
N VAL A 87 -19.06 17.71 3.65
CA VAL A 87 -17.86 18.39 4.13
C VAL A 87 -17.35 17.75 5.42
N GLN A 88 -18.22 17.44 6.37
CA GLN A 88 -17.82 16.77 7.61
C GLN A 88 -17.30 15.34 7.38
N ALA A 89 -17.84 14.60 6.42
CA ALA A 89 -17.34 13.29 6.02
C ALA A 89 -15.92 13.39 5.44
N VAL A 90 -15.69 14.36 4.54
CA VAL A 90 -14.37 14.64 3.96
C VAL A 90 -13.37 14.97 5.07
N TYR A 91 -13.68 15.89 5.98
CA TYR A 91 -12.80 16.24 7.10
C TYR A 91 -12.54 15.08 8.06
N THR A 92 -13.49 14.16 8.21
CA THR A 92 -13.35 12.97 9.05
C THR A 92 -12.37 11.96 8.44
N LEU A 93 -12.40 11.79 7.11
CA LEU A 93 -11.51 10.88 6.38
C LEU A 93 -10.16 11.51 6.04
N LEU A 94 -10.06 12.84 6.04
CA LEU A 94 -8.87 13.59 5.65
C LEU A 94 -7.58 13.13 6.34
N PRO A 95 -7.52 12.88 7.67
CA PRO A 95 -6.29 12.43 8.32
C PRO A 95 -5.79 11.08 7.79
N MET A 96 -6.72 10.16 7.49
CA MET A 96 -6.38 8.86 6.93
C MET A 96 -5.91 8.99 5.49
N MET A 97 -6.60 9.77 4.66
CA MET A 97 -6.18 10.03 3.27
C MET A 97 -4.82 10.73 3.23
N ALA A 98 -4.63 11.77 4.03
CA ALA A 98 -3.37 12.51 4.10
C ALA A 98 -2.21 11.59 4.54
N GLY A 99 -2.42 10.79 5.60
CA GLY A 99 -1.41 9.83 6.07
C GLY A 99 -1.01 8.81 5.01
N LEU A 100 -1.98 8.24 4.28
CA LEU A 100 -1.69 7.29 3.20
C LEU A 100 -1.01 7.95 1.99
N VAL A 101 -1.40 9.19 1.63
CA VAL A 101 -0.73 9.94 0.57
C VAL A 101 0.72 10.24 0.93
N LEU A 102 0.98 10.64 2.18
CA LEU A 102 2.34 10.87 2.66
C LEU A 102 3.20 9.61 2.53
N VAL A 103 2.66 8.45 2.88
CA VAL A 103 3.37 7.17 2.76
C VAL A 103 3.56 6.76 1.30
N ALA A 104 2.56 6.97 0.44
CA ALA A 104 2.68 6.70 -0.99
C ALA A 104 3.78 7.54 -1.67
N ILE A 105 4.02 8.76 -1.18
CA ILE A 105 5.09 9.64 -1.64
C ILE A 105 6.43 9.25 -1.00
N ALA A 106 6.45 9.00 0.31
CA ALA A 106 7.66 8.74 1.07
C ALA A 106 8.27 7.35 0.78
N ALA A 107 7.45 6.31 0.59
CA ALA A 107 7.94 4.95 0.43
C ALA A 107 8.88 4.77 -0.79
N PRO A 108 8.57 5.30 -1.99
CA PRO A 108 9.53 5.30 -3.10
C PRO A 108 10.80 6.12 -2.82
N MET A 109 10.69 7.21 -2.05
CA MET A 109 11.82 8.07 -1.70
C MET A 109 12.82 7.40 -0.76
N LEU A 110 12.38 6.45 0.08
CA LEU A 110 13.25 5.72 1.01
C LEU A 110 14.30 4.86 0.30
N LEU A 111 13.98 4.31 -0.88
CA LEU A 111 14.92 3.49 -1.66
C LEU A 111 15.67 4.31 -2.70
N GLY A 112 14.95 5.14 -3.45
CA GLY A 112 15.49 5.83 -4.63
C GLY A 112 16.00 7.24 -4.38
N GLY A 113 15.69 7.84 -3.23
CA GLY A 113 15.86 9.27 -2.99
C GLY A 113 14.82 10.12 -3.73
N VAL A 114 14.87 11.44 -3.50
CA VAL A 114 14.06 12.40 -4.26
C VAL A 114 14.77 12.69 -5.56
N LEU A 115 14.16 12.29 -6.67
CA LEU A 115 14.73 12.51 -7.99
C LEU A 115 13.69 13.06 -8.96
N ILE A 116 13.87 14.33 -9.33
CA ILE A 116 13.06 15.04 -10.33
C ILE A 116 13.90 15.12 -11.61
N SER A 117 13.68 14.20 -12.54
CA SER A 117 14.33 14.23 -13.85
C SER A 117 13.36 14.71 -14.92
N GLY A 118 13.64 15.88 -15.52
CA GLY A 118 12.92 16.36 -16.69
C GLY A 118 13.09 15.46 -17.93
N LYS A 119 14.16 14.64 -17.98
CA LYS A 119 14.38 13.66 -19.06
C LYS A 119 13.40 12.49 -18.98
N ALA A 120 12.98 12.08 -17.77
CA ALA A 120 12.02 10.99 -17.57
C ALA A 120 10.59 11.34 -18.03
N ILE A 121 10.27 12.63 -18.14
CA ILE A 121 8.96 13.15 -18.58
C ILE A 121 8.86 13.24 -20.12
N LYS A 122 9.98 13.06 -20.85
CA LYS A 122 9.96 13.10 -22.32
C LYS A 122 9.04 12.01 -22.88
N PHE A 123 8.17 12.40 -23.82
CA PHE A 123 7.29 11.50 -24.54
C PHE A 123 8.13 10.58 -25.44
N ASP A 124 8.26 9.32 -25.03
CA ASP A 124 9.03 8.31 -25.75
C ASP A 124 8.08 7.33 -26.45
N VAL A 125 7.89 7.55 -27.75
CA VAL A 125 7.03 6.73 -28.62
C VAL A 125 7.51 5.28 -28.66
N GLY A 126 8.80 5.03 -28.41
CA GLY A 126 9.37 3.68 -28.34
C GLY A 126 8.87 2.84 -27.16
N LYS A 127 8.41 3.48 -26.08
CA LYS A 127 7.81 2.80 -24.91
C LYS A 127 6.36 2.35 -25.15
N MET A 128 5.68 2.89 -26.17
CA MET A 128 4.30 2.50 -26.52
C MET A 128 4.22 1.34 -27.51
N ASN A 129 5.33 0.74 -27.92
CA ASN A 129 5.30 -0.36 -28.88
C ASN A 129 4.63 -1.61 -28.26
N PRO A 130 3.47 -2.06 -28.76
CA PRO A 130 2.72 -3.18 -28.19
C PRO A 130 3.46 -4.51 -28.29
N ILE A 131 4.30 -4.70 -29.31
CA ILE A 131 5.10 -5.92 -29.50
C ILE A 131 6.15 -6.05 -28.39
N LYS A 132 6.82 -4.94 -28.03
CA LYS A 132 7.74 -4.92 -26.89
C LYS A 132 7.01 -5.12 -25.56
N GLY A 133 5.79 -4.62 -25.44
CA GLY A 133 4.91 -4.87 -24.29
C GLY A 133 4.56 -6.35 -24.12
N LEU A 134 4.15 -7.02 -25.20
CA LEU A 134 3.86 -8.46 -25.20
C LEU A 134 5.09 -9.32 -24.89
N ALA A 135 6.24 -8.99 -25.48
CA ALA A 135 7.50 -9.67 -25.16
C ALA A 135 7.89 -9.50 -23.68
N LYS A 136 7.59 -8.33 -23.10
CA LYS A 136 7.81 -8.07 -21.67
C LYS A 136 6.88 -8.92 -20.79
N LEU A 137 5.64 -9.18 -21.20
CA LEU A 137 4.71 -10.06 -20.47
C LEU A 137 5.17 -11.53 -20.44
N VAL A 138 5.88 -12.00 -21.48
CA VAL A 138 6.45 -13.36 -21.55
C VAL A 138 7.95 -13.34 -21.20
N SER A 139 8.36 -12.42 -20.32
CA SER A 139 9.74 -12.34 -19.87
C SER A 139 9.97 -13.13 -18.58
N ALA A 140 11.22 -13.56 -18.35
CA ALA A 140 11.63 -14.16 -17.07
C ALA A 140 11.36 -13.22 -15.87
N GLN A 141 11.38 -11.90 -16.11
CA GLN A 141 11.01 -10.91 -15.10
C GLN A 141 9.53 -11.03 -14.69
N THR A 142 8.61 -11.17 -15.64
CA THR A 142 7.19 -11.36 -15.31
C THR A 142 6.93 -12.69 -14.62
N ALA A 143 7.64 -13.77 -14.99
CA ALA A 143 7.53 -15.05 -14.31
C ALA A 143 7.98 -14.96 -12.83
N THR A 144 9.08 -14.24 -12.55
CA THR A 144 9.54 -14.03 -11.16
C THR A 144 8.59 -13.14 -10.35
N GLU A 145 8.00 -12.10 -10.96
CA GLU A 145 6.96 -11.28 -10.31
C GLU A 145 5.68 -12.07 -10.00
N LEU A 146 5.28 -12.97 -10.92
CA LEU A 146 4.13 -13.86 -10.71
C LEU A 146 4.41 -14.85 -9.59
N ALA A 147 5.59 -15.47 -9.57
CA ALA A 147 6.00 -16.38 -8.50
C ALA A 147 6.00 -15.68 -7.13
N LYS A 148 6.54 -14.44 -7.05
CA LYS A 148 6.46 -13.62 -5.83
C LYS A 148 5.00 -13.32 -5.44
N SER A 149 4.14 -13.05 -6.41
CA SER A 149 2.72 -12.77 -6.14
C SER A 149 1.97 -13.98 -5.58
N ILE A 150 2.22 -15.18 -6.14
CA ILE A 150 1.68 -16.44 -5.61
C ILE A 150 2.21 -16.70 -4.20
N LEU A 151 3.53 -16.57 -3.98
CA LEU A 151 4.13 -16.78 -2.67
C LEU A 151 3.52 -15.86 -1.60
N LYS A 152 3.31 -14.58 -1.93
CA LYS A 152 2.60 -13.63 -1.03
C LYS A 152 1.17 -14.08 -0.75
N ALA A 153 0.41 -14.47 -1.77
CA ALA A 153 -0.98 -14.90 -1.60
C ALA A 153 -1.08 -16.14 -0.70
N VAL A 154 -0.19 -17.12 -0.91
CA VAL A 154 -0.11 -18.32 -0.07
C VAL A 154 0.28 -17.94 1.37
N LEU A 155 1.28 -17.08 1.55
CA LEU A 155 1.72 -16.65 2.88
C LEU A 155 0.59 -15.95 3.64
N VAL A 156 -0.08 -14.97 3.00
CA VAL A 156 -1.23 -14.26 3.59
C VAL A 156 -2.35 -15.25 3.92
N GLY A 157 -2.66 -16.17 3.01
CA GLY A 157 -3.67 -17.20 3.20
C GLY A 157 -3.36 -18.12 4.38
N CYS A 158 -2.12 -18.62 4.48
CA CYS A 158 -1.67 -19.48 5.58
C CYS A 158 -1.73 -18.75 6.93
N VAL A 159 -1.19 -17.52 7.01
CA VAL A 159 -1.20 -16.73 8.25
C VAL A 159 -2.63 -16.45 8.69
N THR A 160 -3.50 -16.04 7.75
CA THR A 160 -4.91 -15.77 8.04
C THR A 160 -5.64 -17.04 8.48
N TRP A 161 -5.42 -18.17 7.79
CA TRP A 161 -6.01 -19.46 8.15
C TRP A 161 -5.58 -19.92 9.55
N MET A 162 -4.29 -19.83 9.86
CA MET A 162 -3.76 -20.16 11.19
C MET A 162 -4.36 -19.25 12.27
N TYR A 163 -4.46 -17.95 12.00
CA TYR A 163 -5.03 -17.00 12.95
C TYR A 163 -6.52 -17.28 13.21
N VAL A 164 -7.31 -17.49 12.15
CA VAL A 164 -8.75 -17.75 12.24
C VAL A 164 -9.01 -19.11 12.92
N SER A 165 -8.28 -20.16 12.55
CA SER A 165 -8.44 -21.47 13.19
C SER A 165 -8.07 -21.43 14.68
N HIS A 166 -6.99 -20.73 15.04
CA HIS A 166 -6.58 -20.56 16.44
C HIS A 166 -7.59 -19.73 17.26
N ASN A 167 -8.14 -18.66 16.67
CA ASN A 167 -9.09 -17.78 17.34
C ASN A 167 -10.56 -18.17 17.11
N TRP A 168 -10.83 -19.34 16.52
CA TRP A 168 -12.19 -19.80 16.24
C TRP A 168 -13.11 -19.79 17.47
N PRO A 169 -12.69 -20.26 18.66
CA PRO A 169 -13.54 -20.19 19.85
C PRO A 169 -13.83 -18.75 20.28
N ALA A 170 -12.87 -17.83 20.13
CA ALA A 170 -13.06 -16.42 20.42
C ALA A 170 -14.09 -15.80 19.46
N MET A 171 -14.05 -16.16 18.16
CA MET A 171 -15.06 -15.71 17.18
C MET A 171 -16.47 -16.19 17.56
N MET A 172 -16.62 -17.43 18.02
CA MET A 172 -17.93 -17.95 18.45
C MET A 172 -18.46 -17.21 19.69
N ARG A 173 -17.57 -16.76 20.59
CA ARG A 173 -17.95 -15.96 21.76
C ARG A 173 -18.52 -14.58 21.40
N LEU A 174 -18.17 -14.00 20.25
CA LEU A 174 -18.75 -12.72 19.85
C LEU A 174 -20.29 -12.78 19.72
N MET A 175 -20.86 -13.96 19.45
CA MET A 175 -22.31 -14.15 19.34
C MET A 175 -23.05 -13.95 20.67
N SER A 176 -22.36 -14.11 21.80
CA SER A 176 -22.93 -13.93 23.14
C SER A 176 -22.54 -12.61 23.81
N GLU A 177 -21.74 -11.78 23.13
CA GLU A 177 -21.35 -10.45 23.61
C GLU A 177 -22.40 -9.39 23.25
N SER A 178 -22.43 -8.29 24.00
CA SER A 178 -23.26 -7.14 23.64
C SER A 178 -22.83 -6.55 22.28
N PRO A 179 -23.73 -5.94 21.49
CA PRO A 179 -23.38 -5.45 20.14
C PRO A 179 -22.19 -4.47 20.12
N TYR A 180 -22.08 -3.61 21.13
CA TYR A 180 -20.97 -2.66 21.23
C TYR A 180 -19.64 -3.35 21.54
N THR A 181 -19.64 -4.29 22.50
CA THR A 181 -18.43 -5.04 22.85
C THR A 181 -18.00 -5.99 21.74
N ALA A 182 -18.96 -6.67 21.09
CA ALA A 182 -18.69 -7.55 19.96
C ALA A 182 -18.04 -6.80 18.77
N LEU A 183 -18.47 -5.56 18.51
CA LEU A 183 -17.86 -4.71 17.49
C LEU A 183 -16.42 -4.32 17.85
N ALA A 184 -16.16 -3.93 19.09
CA ALA A 184 -14.80 -3.61 19.53
C ALA A 184 -13.88 -4.84 19.49
N SER A 185 -14.35 -5.99 20.00
CA SER A 185 -13.63 -7.27 19.99
C SER A 185 -13.32 -7.74 18.56
N SER A 186 -14.28 -7.67 17.64
CA SER A 186 -14.07 -8.04 16.23
C SER A 186 -13.05 -7.14 15.53
N LEU A 187 -13.13 -5.82 15.73
CA LEU A 187 -12.16 -4.88 15.16
C LEU A 187 -10.74 -5.16 15.68
N ASN A 188 -10.60 -5.49 16.96
CA ASN A 188 -9.30 -5.87 17.54
C ASN A 188 -8.77 -7.18 16.93
N MET A 189 -9.61 -8.21 16.79
CA MET A 189 -9.20 -9.46 16.13
C MET A 189 -8.77 -9.24 14.67
N ILE A 190 -9.51 -8.42 13.92
CA ILE A 190 -9.13 -8.05 12.54
C ILE A 190 -7.79 -7.33 12.54
N ALA A 191 -7.60 -6.35 13.43
CA ALA A 191 -6.36 -5.59 13.52
C ALA A 191 -5.16 -6.49 13.84
N MET A 192 -5.30 -7.41 14.80
CA MET A 192 -4.25 -8.37 15.16
C MET A 192 -3.94 -9.35 14.02
N CYS A 193 -4.94 -9.80 13.28
CA CYS A 193 -4.74 -10.59 12.06
C CYS A 193 -3.91 -9.80 11.03
N CYS A 194 -4.27 -8.54 10.78
CA CYS A 194 -3.52 -7.67 9.86
C CYS A 194 -2.07 -7.45 10.33
N VAL A 195 -1.83 -7.25 11.63
CA VAL A 195 -0.46 -7.16 12.18
C VAL A 195 0.32 -8.43 11.87
N LEU A 196 -0.25 -9.60 12.12
CA LEU A 196 0.44 -10.87 11.86
C LEU A 196 0.73 -11.09 10.38
N VAL A 197 -0.18 -10.71 9.49
CA VAL A 197 0.04 -10.76 8.04
C VAL A 197 1.20 -9.84 7.63
N VAL A 198 1.23 -8.61 8.14
CA VAL A 198 2.30 -7.65 7.87
C VAL A 198 3.65 -8.17 8.39
N LEU A 199 3.68 -8.73 9.59
CA LEU A 199 4.88 -9.36 10.16
C LEU A 199 5.33 -10.56 9.32
N GLY A 200 4.41 -11.40 8.86
CA GLY A 200 4.71 -12.52 7.97
C GLY A 200 5.27 -12.10 6.61
N LEU A 201 4.79 -10.98 6.06
CA LEU A 201 5.30 -10.43 4.80
C LEU A 201 6.65 -9.71 4.94
N SER A 202 7.01 -9.26 6.16
CA SER A 202 8.19 -8.42 6.39
C SER A 202 9.52 -9.09 5.96
N PRO A 203 9.80 -10.38 6.26
CA PRO A 203 11.02 -11.05 5.77
C PRO A 203 11.10 -11.12 4.24
N MET A 204 9.97 -11.41 3.59
CA MET A 204 9.91 -11.50 2.14
C MET A 204 10.19 -10.15 1.47
N VAL A 205 9.61 -9.07 2.01
CA VAL A 205 9.85 -7.71 1.52
C VAL A 205 11.27 -7.24 1.83
N GLY A 206 11.81 -7.57 3.01
CA GLY A 206 13.21 -7.30 3.34
C GLY A 206 14.18 -7.93 2.33
N PHE A 207 13.92 -9.17 1.94
CA PHE A 207 14.69 -9.85 0.89
C PHE A 207 14.54 -9.17 -0.48
N ASP A 208 13.32 -8.81 -0.89
CA ASP A 208 13.07 -8.10 -2.16
C ASP A 208 13.78 -6.74 -2.22
N VAL A 209 13.79 -5.99 -1.12
CA VAL A 209 14.51 -4.71 -1.00
C VAL A 209 16.02 -4.93 -1.13
N PHE A 210 16.57 -5.90 -0.41
CA PHE A 210 18.00 -6.23 -0.49
C PHE A 210 18.40 -6.63 -1.92
N TRP A 211 17.63 -7.52 -2.55
CA TRP A 211 17.88 -7.98 -3.91
C TRP A 211 17.82 -6.84 -4.93
N GLN A 212 16.85 -5.92 -4.80
CA GLN A 212 16.73 -4.78 -5.70
C GLN A 212 17.86 -3.76 -5.54
N LEU A 213 18.29 -3.50 -4.30
CA LEU A 213 19.46 -2.65 -4.05
C LEU A 213 20.71 -3.31 -4.64
N TYR A 214 20.93 -4.60 -4.38
CA TYR A 214 22.05 -5.35 -4.92
C TYR A 214 22.06 -5.35 -6.45
N SER A 215 20.92 -5.65 -7.10
CA SER A 215 20.78 -5.66 -8.55
C SER A 215 21.00 -4.28 -9.17
N TYR A 216 20.54 -3.22 -8.51
CA TYR A 216 20.77 -1.84 -8.95
C TYR A 216 22.26 -1.49 -8.92
N TYR A 217 22.95 -1.77 -7.81
CA TYR A 217 24.39 -1.49 -7.72
C TYR A 217 25.22 -2.40 -8.64
N LYS A 218 24.85 -3.68 -8.81
CA LYS A 218 25.52 -4.59 -9.75
C LYS A 218 25.38 -4.12 -11.19
N GLY A 219 24.21 -3.62 -11.60
CA GLY A 219 23.98 -3.10 -12.95
C GLY A 219 24.73 -1.79 -13.27
N LEU A 220 25.28 -1.11 -12.27
CA LEU A 220 26.04 0.14 -12.43
C LEU A 220 27.57 -0.05 -12.46
N ARG A 221 28.05 -1.27 -12.16
CA ARG A 221 29.46 -1.67 -12.28
C ARG A 221 29.82 -1.90 -13.75
#